data_AF-A0A4Y2KBG2-F1
#
_entry.id   AF-A0A4Y2KBG2-F1
#
_cell.length_a   1.000
_cell.length_b   1.000
_cell.length_c   1.000
_cell.angle_alpha   90.00
_cell.angle_beta   90.00
_cell.angle_gamma   90.00
#
_symmetry.space_group_name_H-M   'P 1'
#
loop_
_entity.id
_entity.type
_entity.pdbx_description
1 polymer ?
#
loop_
_entity_poly.entity_id
_entity_poly.type
_entity_poly.pdbx_seq_one_letter_code
_entity_poly.pdbx_strand_id
1 'polypeptide(L)'
;MKEVYGEQCLARCTIFWWCQRYEAGRVNIKDLPRPGQAHVVTNSATISSVDEFIRQNRRITTLEFSVELSISKGTVHHIIHKKLGYGKGFAQWVPKHLSENQKTTRWELDPSATQEFLH
;
A
#
# COMPACT_ATOMS: atom_id res chain seq x y z
N MET A 1 28.52 34.16 14.49
CA MET A 1 27.18 33.79 13.98
C MET A 1 26.27 35.01 13.87
N LYS A 2 25.85 35.65 14.97
CA LYS A 2 25.03 36.87 14.92
C LYS A 2 25.73 38.07 14.26
N GLU A 3 27.05 38.18 14.41
CA GLU A 3 27.85 39.22 13.73
C GLU A 3 27.88 39.08 12.20
N VAL A 4 27.74 37.86 11.68
CA VAL A 4 27.84 37.57 10.23
C VAL A 4 26.46 37.48 9.59
N TYR A 5 25.49 36.87 10.29
CA TYR A 5 24.14 36.59 9.76
C TYR A 5 23.04 37.48 10.35
N GLY A 6 23.37 38.37 11.30
CA GLY A 6 22.42 39.29 11.91
C GLY A 6 21.20 38.58 12.50
N GLU A 7 20.03 39.07 12.12
CA GLU A 7 18.72 38.53 12.55
C GLU A 7 18.35 37.20 11.86
N GLN A 8 18.99 36.86 10.74
CA GLN A 8 18.79 35.59 10.05
C GLN A 8 19.61 34.43 10.67
N CYS A 9 20.30 34.69 11.79
CA CYS A 9 21.05 33.68 12.51
C CYS A 9 20.13 32.60 13.09
N LEU A 10 20.53 31.34 12.97
CA LEU A 10 19.86 30.22 13.64
C LEU A 10 19.91 30.39 15.18
N ALA A 11 18.86 29.93 15.85
CA ALA A 11 18.82 29.91 17.30
C ALA A 11 19.94 29.02 17.88
N ARG A 12 20.48 29.40 19.04
CA ARG A 12 21.56 28.67 19.72
C ARG A 12 21.22 27.19 19.93
N CYS A 13 19.96 26.87 20.29
CA CYS A 13 19.49 25.50 20.44
C CYS A 13 19.60 24.67 19.15
N THR A 14 19.27 25.25 17.98
CA THR A 14 19.39 24.60 16.67
C THR A 14 20.85 24.31 16.33
N ILE A 15 21.77 25.22 16.67
CA ILE A 15 23.21 25.04 16.43
C ILE A 15 23.74 23.86 17.25
N PHE A 16 23.45 23.82 18.56
CA PHE A 16 23.85 22.69 19.42
C PHE A 16 23.28 21.37 18.94
N TRP A 17 22.01 21.35 18.53
CA TRP A 17 21.36 20.16 17.97
C TRP A 17 22.10 19.66 16.72
N TRP A 18 22.52 20.55 15.81
CA TRP A 18 23.30 20.16 14.64
C TRP A 18 24.70 19.67 14.98
N CYS A 19 25.43 20.34 15.90
CA CYS A 19 26.74 19.91 16.36
C CYS A 19 26.72 18.46 16.86
N GLN A 20 25.76 18.12 17.73
CA GLN A 20 25.60 16.75 18.23
C GLN A 20 25.39 15.73 17.12
N ARG A 21 24.63 16.07 16.07
CA ARG A 21 24.41 15.16 14.94
C ARG A 21 25.66 14.97 14.09
N TYR A 22 26.46 16.02 13.89
CA TYR A 22 27.73 15.91 13.19
C TYR A 22 28.74 15.06 13.97
N GLU A 23 28.83 15.26 15.29
CA GLU A 23 29.66 14.41 16.17
C GLU A 23 29.20 12.94 16.13
N ALA A 24 27.88 12.71 16.02
CA ALA A 24 27.31 11.38 15.81
C ALA A 24 27.50 10.83 14.38
N GLY A 25 28.29 11.48 13.53
CA GLY A 25 28.65 11.02 12.18
C GLY A 25 27.62 11.34 11.08
N ARG A 26 26.60 12.17 11.35
CA ARG A 26 25.68 12.62 10.29
C ARG A 26 26.39 13.59 9.37
N VAL A 27 26.62 13.18 8.12
CA VAL A 27 27.21 14.04 7.07
C VAL A 27 26.15 14.74 6.22
N ASN A 28 24.93 14.18 6.17
CA ASN A 28 23.86 14.71 5.31
C ASN A 28 23.14 15.92 5.96
N ILE A 29 23.24 17.06 5.28
CA ILE A 29 22.65 18.35 5.67
C ILE A 29 21.15 18.42 5.32
N LYS A 30 20.69 17.64 4.33
CA LYS A 30 19.28 17.67 3.90
C LYS A 30 18.37 17.16 5.01
N ASP A 31 17.18 17.72 5.06
CA ASP A 31 16.09 17.22 5.90
C ASP A 31 15.82 15.75 5.56
N LEU A 32 15.68 14.93 6.59
CA LEU A 32 15.19 13.58 6.43
C LEU A 32 13.71 13.64 6.01
N PRO A 33 13.22 12.63 5.27
CA PRO A 33 11.80 12.55 4.96
C PRO A 33 11.00 12.64 6.25
N ARG A 34 10.15 13.68 6.35
CA ARG A 34 9.26 13.87 7.49
C ARG A 34 8.09 12.90 7.34
N PRO A 35 7.84 12.00 8.29
CA PRO A 35 6.65 11.15 8.24
C PRO A 35 5.42 12.05 8.31
N GLY A 36 4.64 12.08 7.22
CA GLY A 36 3.36 12.78 7.19
C GLY A 36 2.27 11.98 7.91
N GLN A 37 1.12 12.61 8.15
CA GLN A 37 -0.05 11.97 8.78
C GLN A 37 -0.50 10.68 8.06
N ALA A 38 -0.38 10.65 6.73
CA ALA A 38 -0.68 9.46 5.93
C ALA A 38 0.21 8.25 6.29
N HIS A 39 1.45 8.47 6.75
CA HIS A 39 2.35 7.39 7.19
C HIS A 39 1.90 6.76 8.52
N VAL A 40 1.23 7.52 9.38
CA VAL A 40 0.73 7.01 10.67
C VAL A 40 -0.48 6.08 10.47
N VAL A 41 -1.39 6.45 9.57
CA VAL A 41 -2.57 5.63 9.24
C VAL A 41 -2.23 4.44 8.34
N THR A 42 -1.20 4.59 7.49
CA THR A 42 -0.75 3.56 6.54
C THR A 42 0.42 2.77 7.12
N ASN A 43 0.19 2.09 8.24
CA ASN A 43 1.17 1.19 8.84
C ASN A 43 1.18 -0.18 8.13
N SER A 44 2.23 -0.99 8.34
CA SER A 44 2.33 -2.35 7.79
C SER A 44 1.11 -3.22 8.15
N ALA A 45 0.61 -3.11 9.38
CA ALA A 45 -0.56 -3.86 9.83
C ALA A 45 -1.82 -3.55 9.00
N THR A 46 -2.11 -2.26 8.74
CA THR A 46 -3.30 -1.87 7.95
C THR A 46 -3.15 -2.27 6.48
N ILE A 47 -1.92 -2.20 5.93
CA ILE A 47 -1.63 -2.70 4.59
C ILE A 47 -1.89 -4.21 4.49
N SER A 48 -1.41 -4.99 5.47
CA SER A 48 -1.61 -6.44 5.51
C SER A 48 -3.08 -6.82 5.65
N SER A 49 -3.84 -6.15 6.52
CA SER A 49 -5.28 -6.38 6.66
C SER A 49 -6.03 -6.09 5.36
N VAL A 50 -5.65 -5.02 4.64
CA VAL A 50 -6.23 -4.73 3.32
C VAL A 50 -5.92 -5.84 2.32
N ASP A 51 -4.67 -6.31 2.24
CA ASP A 51 -4.27 -7.39 1.32
C ASP A 51 -5.02 -8.70 1.59
N GLU A 52 -5.15 -9.09 2.86
CA GLU A 52 -5.88 -10.29 3.25
C GLU A 52 -7.36 -10.23 2.82
N PHE A 53 -8.00 -9.08 3.03
CA PHE A 53 -9.39 -8.89 2.65
C PHE A 53 -9.61 -8.94 1.13
N ILE A 54 -8.67 -8.39 0.33
CA ILE A 54 -8.71 -8.52 -1.14
C ILE A 54 -8.56 -9.98 -1.57
N ARG A 55 -7.69 -10.75 -0.90
CA ARG A 55 -7.49 -12.18 -1.21
C ARG A 55 -8.71 -13.01 -0.88
N GLN A 56 -9.40 -12.70 0.21
CA GLN A 56 -10.66 -13.36 0.60
C GLN A 56 -11.80 -13.03 -0.38
N ASN A 57 -11.92 -11.76 -0.80
CA ASN A 57 -12.94 -11.33 -1.75
C ASN A 57 -12.39 -10.37 -2.82
N ARG A 58 -12.08 -10.92 -3.99
CA ARG A 58 -11.55 -10.17 -5.15
C ARG A 58 -12.53 -9.15 -5.74
N ARG A 59 -13.82 -9.20 -5.39
CA ARG A 59 -14.88 -8.31 -5.93
C ARG A 59 -15.26 -7.17 -5.00
N ILE A 60 -14.54 -7.02 -3.90
CA ILE A 60 -14.90 -6.08 -2.85
C ILE A 60 -14.69 -4.61 -3.26
N THR A 61 -15.50 -3.72 -2.70
CA THR A 61 -15.48 -2.28 -2.99
C THR A 61 -14.66 -1.49 -1.96
N THR A 62 -14.13 -0.35 -2.40
CA THR A 62 -13.42 0.60 -1.51
C THR A 62 -14.31 1.14 -0.38
N LEU A 63 -15.64 1.13 -0.54
CA LEU A 63 -16.57 1.55 0.50
C LEU A 63 -16.63 0.52 1.63
N GLU A 64 -16.73 -0.77 1.30
CA GLU A 64 -16.76 -1.86 2.29
C GLU A 64 -15.47 -1.85 3.13
N PHE A 65 -14.31 -1.68 2.47
CA PHE A 65 -13.03 -1.46 3.17
C PHE A 65 -13.05 -0.30 4.15
N SER A 66 -13.63 0.83 3.73
CA SER A 66 -13.66 2.05 4.52
C SER A 66 -14.50 1.88 5.79
N VAL A 67 -15.60 1.15 5.69
CA VAL A 67 -16.48 0.81 6.82
C VAL A 67 -15.81 -0.21 7.72
N GLU A 68 -15.32 -1.32 7.17
CA GLU A 68 -14.76 -2.43 7.95
C GLU A 68 -13.51 -2.01 8.73
N LEU A 69 -12.58 -1.32 8.06
CA LEU A 69 -11.31 -0.93 8.68
C LEU A 69 -11.37 0.44 9.38
N SER A 70 -12.51 1.14 9.29
CA SER A 70 -12.66 2.52 9.78
C SER A 70 -11.58 3.49 9.23
N ILE A 71 -11.19 3.27 7.97
CA ILE A 71 -10.19 4.07 7.25
C ILE A 71 -10.90 4.90 6.19
N SER A 72 -10.38 6.08 5.86
CA SER A 72 -10.93 6.89 4.78
C SER A 72 -10.80 6.19 3.41
N LYS A 73 -11.78 6.38 2.53
CA LYS A 73 -11.74 5.84 1.15
C LYS A 73 -10.46 6.24 0.40
N GLY A 74 -9.97 7.46 0.62
CA GLY A 74 -8.74 7.95 -0.02
C GLY A 74 -7.51 7.18 0.42
N THR A 75 -7.39 6.86 1.72
CA THR A 75 -6.30 6.05 2.25
C THR A 75 -6.39 4.61 1.74
N VAL A 76 -7.58 4.00 1.72
CA VAL A 76 -7.78 2.66 1.13
C VAL A 76 -7.34 2.65 -0.34
N HIS A 77 -7.78 3.64 -1.12
CA HIS A 77 -7.39 3.77 -2.52
C HIS A 77 -5.87 3.89 -2.69
N HIS A 78 -5.21 4.69 -1.84
CA HIS A 78 -3.75 4.81 -1.82
C HIS A 78 -3.08 3.47 -1.49
N ILE A 79 -3.56 2.73 -0.49
CA ILE A 79 -3.00 1.42 -0.12
C ILE A 79 -3.11 0.45 -1.29
N ILE A 80 -4.31 0.30 -1.87
CA ILE A 80 -4.58 -0.64 -2.96
C ILE A 80 -3.65 -0.37 -4.16
N HIS A 81 -3.57 0.88 -4.62
CA HIS A 81 -2.86 1.19 -5.87
C HIS A 81 -1.38 1.54 -5.68
N LYS A 82 -0.99 2.18 -4.58
CA LYS A 82 0.39 2.66 -4.37
C LYS A 82 1.22 1.77 -3.47
N LYS A 83 0.60 1.04 -2.53
CA LYS A 83 1.31 0.14 -1.62
C LYS A 83 1.27 -1.31 -2.11
N LEU A 84 0.10 -1.80 -2.50
CA LEU A 84 -0.10 -3.18 -2.96
C LEU A 84 0.01 -3.34 -4.49
N GLY A 85 -0.22 -2.26 -5.25
CA GLY A 85 -0.11 -2.27 -6.71
C GLY A 85 -1.25 -2.98 -7.42
N TYR A 86 -2.39 -3.21 -6.75
CA TYR A 86 -3.54 -3.84 -7.37
C TYR A 86 -4.23 -2.93 -8.39
N GLY A 87 -4.76 -3.55 -9.44
CA GLY A 87 -5.60 -2.93 -10.45
C GLY A 87 -7.00 -3.55 -10.46
N LYS A 88 -8.00 -2.78 -10.90
CA LYS A 88 -9.35 -3.30 -11.08
C LYS A 88 -9.42 -4.08 -12.40
N GLY A 89 -9.65 -5.39 -12.31
CA GLY A 89 -9.97 -6.26 -13.44
C GLY A 89 -11.48 -6.46 -13.57
N PHE A 90 -11.96 -6.70 -14.79
CA PHE A 90 -13.34 -7.14 -15.04
C PHE A 90 -13.36 -8.67 -15.10
N ALA A 91 -14.39 -9.28 -14.50
CA ALA A 91 -14.58 -10.73 -14.58
C ALA A 91 -14.96 -11.14 -16.01
N GLN A 92 -14.40 -12.25 -16.49
CA GLN A 92 -14.79 -12.83 -17.76
C GLN A 92 -16.19 -13.45 -17.65
N TRP A 93 -17.00 -13.30 -18.70
CA TRP A 93 -18.29 -13.97 -18.80
C TRP A 93 -18.10 -15.47 -18.99
N VAL A 94 -18.75 -16.25 -18.13
CA VAL A 94 -18.78 -17.72 -18.24
C VAL A 94 -20.17 -18.12 -18.77
N PRO A 95 -20.28 -18.74 -19.96
CA PRO A 95 -21.58 -19.02 -20.60
C PRO A 95 -22.52 -19.92 -19.80
N LYS A 96 -21.98 -20.84 -18.99
CA LYS A 96 -22.77 -21.79 -18.22
C LYS A 96 -22.08 -22.16 -16.91
N HIS A 97 -22.86 -22.28 -15.85
CA HIS A 97 -22.41 -22.86 -14.59
C HIS A 97 -22.40 -24.39 -14.71
N LEU A 98 -21.20 -24.98 -14.80
CA LEU A 98 -21.03 -26.43 -14.97
C LEU A 98 -21.13 -27.18 -13.64
N SER A 99 -21.75 -28.35 -13.66
CA SER A 99 -21.71 -29.30 -12.53
C SER A 99 -20.36 -30.02 -12.44
N GLU A 100 -20.06 -30.65 -11.30
CA GLU A 100 -18.83 -31.41 -11.09
C GLU A 100 -18.62 -32.50 -12.16
N ASN A 101 -19.68 -33.26 -12.47
CA ASN A 101 -19.65 -34.30 -13.51
C ASN A 101 -19.36 -33.71 -14.90
N GLN A 102 -19.89 -32.52 -15.20
CA GLN A 102 -19.61 -31.85 -16.48
C GLN A 102 -18.17 -31.34 -16.58
N LYS A 103 -17.57 -30.91 -15.46
CA LYS A 103 -16.16 -30.49 -15.42
C LYS A 103 -15.22 -31.67 -15.62
N THR A 104 -15.49 -32.80 -14.97
CA THR A 104 -14.69 -34.04 -15.08
C THR A 104 -14.74 -34.61 -16.50
N THR A 105 -15.93 -34.74 -17.09
CA THR A 105 -16.04 -35.17 -18.50
C THR A 105 -15.31 -34.21 -19.45
N ARG A 106 -15.33 -32.90 -19.19
CA ARG A 106 -14.62 -31.93 -20.03
C ARG A 106 -13.10 -32.05 -19.89
N TRP A 107 -12.59 -32.28 -18.68
CA TRP A 107 -11.16 -32.55 -18.43
C TRP A 107 -10.69 -33.83 -19.12
N GLU A 108 -11.49 -34.90 -19.07
CA GLU A 108 -11.14 -36.19 -19.69
C GLU A 108 -11.12 -36.11 -21.22
N LEU A 109 -11.99 -35.29 -21.82
CA LEU A 109 -12.04 -35.09 -23.27
C LEU A 109 -10.95 -34.14 -23.78
N ASP A 110 -10.56 -33.14 -22.99
CA ASP A 110 -9.50 -32.19 -23.32
C ASP A 110 -8.76 -31.69 -22.07
N PRO A 111 -7.68 -32.37 -21.66
CA PRO A 111 -6.86 -31.98 -20.51
C PRO A 111 -6.17 -30.62 -20.71
N SER A 112 -6.06 -30.11 -21.94
CA SER A 112 -5.35 -28.87 -22.24
C SER A 112 -6.21 -27.62 -22.01
N ALA A 113 -7.53 -27.73 -22.15
CA ALA A 113 -8.48 -26.61 -22.05
C ALA A 113 -8.70 -26.06 -20.62
N THR A 114 -8.12 -26.69 -19.60
CA THR A 114 -8.35 -26.38 -18.19
C THR A 114 -7.17 -25.64 -17.54
N GLN A 115 -6.02 -25.59 -18.22
CA GLN A 115 -4.84 -24.87 -17.77
C GLN A 115 -5.00 -23.33 -17.85
N GLU A 116 -5.91 -22.85 -18.71
CA GLU A 116 -6.11 -21.41 -18.96
C GLU A 116 -6.78 -20.63 -17.83
N PHE A 117 -7.37 -21.31 -16.84
CA PHE A 117 -8.16 -20.66 -15.77
C PHE A 117 -7.43 -20.50 -14.44
N LEU A 118 -6.15 -20.87 -14.35
CA LEU A 118 -5.37 -20.89 -13.10
C LEU A 118 -4.44 -19.69 -12.88
N HIS A 119 -4.49 -18.65 -13.72
CA HIS A 119 -3.67 -17.45 -13.57
C HIS A 119 -4.48 -16.19 -13.21
#